data_AF-A0A7S2E778-F1
#
_entry.id   AF-A0A7S2E778-F1
#
_cell.length_a   1.000
_cell.length_b   1.000
_cell.length_c   1.000
_cell.angle_alpha   90.00
_cell.angle_beta   90.00
_cell.angle_gamma   90.00
#
_symmetry.space_group_name_H-M   'P 1'
#
loop_
_entity.id
_entity.type
_entity.pdbx_description
1 polymer ?
#
loop_
_entity_poly.entity_id
_entity_poly.type
_entity_poly.pdbx_seq_one_letter_code
_entity_poly.pdbx_strand_id
1 'polypeptide(L)'
;MQREEDEDTNLSAAIAASMEDNLQQYDDEEIDVKIAMALSKSECEEQHQRKQMEEEEQAELSRAVEMSVRDRLVEMDEHQAAEMAWGEALRESVYHESNRFASEEALRNAQQIKSEERRNGSWDCVACTFRNAPFSSLCEVCHAKPGKHILTFPPMSNLRFGVEIEIIIPNGLADGFTEEIIAQRLTQMGTRVTFCGYTHQTTNHWKIVTDSSIRTSSSSHLAFELVSPPLSGEAQHNSMSSFRALMQNIRRIGIDTNSSCGFHVHVDATPYTCAIAQLATLHGLTNLCLAFIAFENAFDLLVARSSSLPTQHRKERAASGNRYCRSNRLMFGSKSNRQRWEYVTNACYNTSATLTTLVNIINPNKDRYMKLNMTNIVNPDRPSTIEFRHHGGIVDILEAEAWIRFLLRFCENAALTHSETLKSLCLLPEKSTPQEELTRLFQMVNCEGLEQFYVMDRKLYGNHSNKDDARFQITNEWFCRVCKRGFGSSRSLSQHMDATGHTNGMKRTRRR
;
A
#
# COMPACT_ATOMS: atom_id res chain seq x y z
N MET A 1 91.42 -53.27 -160.25
CA MET A 1 92.31 -52.15 -160.58
C MET A 1 91.52 -50.88 -160.29
N GLN A 2 91.83 -50.19 -159.17
CA GLN A 2 91.41 -48.80 -158.81
C GLN A 2 89.88 -48.60 -158.63
N ARG A 3 89.32 -48.03 -157.54
CA ARG A 3 89.77 -47.12 -156.48
C ARG A 3 88.85 -47.31 -155.25
N GLU A 4 89.37 -46.91 -154.10
CA GLU A 4 88.77 -46.89 -152.76
C GLU A 4 87.65 -45.84 -152.59
N GLU A 5 86.97 -45.96 -151.43
CA GLU A 5 86.19 -44.97 -150.66
C GLU A 5 84.64 -45.01 -150.70
N ASP A 6 84.11 -45.00 -149.47
CA ASP A 6 82.76 -44.65 -148.99
C ASP A 6 81.70 -45.74 -148.79
N GLU A 7 81.76 -46.34 -147.58
CA GLU A 7 80.68 -46.97 -146.83
C GLU A 7 79.66 -45.94 -146.29
N ASP A 8 78.50 -46.45 -145.86
CA ASP A 8 77.48 -45.80 -145.01
C ASP A 8 76.57 -44.72 -145.64
N THR A 9 75.42 -45.16 -146.14
CA THR A 9 74.16 -44.39 -146.00
C THR A 9 72.99 -45.34 -145.80
N ASN A 10 73.03 -45.88 -144.58
CA ASN A 10 72.06 -46.66 -143.86
C ASN A 10 70.68 -45.95 -143.75
N LEU A 11 69.62 -46.75 -143.81
CA LEU A 11 68.67 -46.87 -142.68
C LEU A 11 67.91 -45.62 -142.20
N SER A 12 67.75 -44.58 -143.01
CA SER A 12 67.14 -43.32 -142.56
C SER A 12 65.64 -43.15 -142.90
N ALA A 13 65.01 -44.05 -143.65
CA ALA A 13 63.65 -43.81 -144.15
C ALA A 13 62.52 -44.52 -143.36
N ALA A 14 62.83 -45.30 -142.32
CA ALA A 14 61.84 -46.09 -141.57
C ALA A 14 61.53 -45.58 -140.15
N ILE A 15 62.19 -44.52 -139.67
CA ILE A 15 62.03 -44.01 -138.28
C ILE A 15 61.11 -42.77 -138.19
N ALA A 16 60.80 -42.11 -139.31
CA ALA A 16 60.13 -40.81 -139.31
C ALA A 16 58.61 -40.82 -139.08
N ALA A 17 57.96 -41.99 -138.94
CA ALA A 17 56.49 -42.07 -138.76
C ALA A 17 56.03 -42.57 -137.37
N SER A 18 56.95 -42.70 -136.41
CA SER A 18 56.64 -43.22 -135.05
C SER A 18 56.90 -42.19 -133.92
N MET A 19 57.41 -40.99 -134.23
CA MET A 19 57.80 -40.00 -133.22
C MET A 19 56.81 -38.83 -133.05
N GLU A 20 55.73 -38.74 -133.83
CA GLU A 20 54.73 -37.67 -133.67
C GLU A 20 53.61 -37.99 -132.66
N ASP A 21 53.43 -39.25 -132.23
CA ASP A 21 52.40 -39.63 -131.24
C ASP A 21 52.91 -39.65 -129.78
N ASN A 22 54.22 -39.50 -129.53
CA ASN A 22 54.82 -39.68 -128.19
C ASN A 22 55.13 -38.36 -127.44
N LEU A 23 54.77 -37.20 -127.99
CA LEU A 23 55.04 -35.89 -127.39
C LEU A 23 53.80 -35.19 -126.82
N GLN A 24 52.63 -35.83 -126.87
CA GLN A 24 51.37 -35.26 -126.37
C GLN A 24 50.88 -35.87 -125.04
N GLN A 25 51.63 -36.81 -124.45
CA GLN A 25 51.18 -37.59 -123.27
C GLN A 25 51.99 -37.32 -121.99
N TYR A 26 52.94 -36.39 -122.01
CA TYR A 26 53.83 -36.09 -120.87
C TYR A 26 53.51 -34.78 -120.10
N ASP A 27 52.50 -34.00 -120.52
CA ASP A 27 52.16 -32.72 -119.87
C ASP A 27 50.94 -32.77 -118.90
N ASP A 28 50.14 -33.84 -118.90
CA ASP A 28 48.93 -33.90 -118.07
C ASP A 28 49.15 -34.48 -116.65
N GLU A 29 50.14 -35.35 -116.43
CA GLU A 29 50.37 -35.95 -115.09
C GLU A 29 51.07 -35.02 -114.08
N GLU A 30 51.81 -33.99 -114.53
CA GLU A 30 52.49 -33.04 -113.60
C GLU A 30 51.54 -31.97 -113.04
N ILE A 31 50.40 -31.71 -113.70
CA ILE A 31 49.40 -30.73 -113.29
C ILE A 31 48.51 -31.32 -112.17
N ASP A 32 48.11 -32.59 -112.27
CA ASP A 32 47.21 -33.22 -111.29
C ASP A 32 47.84 -33.39 -109.89
N VAL A 33 49.16 -33.65 -109.81
CA VAL A 33 49.87 -33.77 -108.52
C VAL A 33 49.98 -32.42 -107.80
N LYS A 34 50.17 -31.32 -108.53
CA LYS A 34 50.25 -29.96 -107.94
C LYS A 34 48.91 -29.47 -107.42
N ILE A 35 47.80 -29.81 -108.09
CA ILE A 35 46.44 -29.48 -107.64
C ILE A 35 46.09 -30.27 -106.38
N ALA A 36 46.40 -31.57 -106.32
CA ALA A 36 46.13 -32.40 -105.15
C ALA A 36 46.88 -31.93 -103.88
N MET A 37 48.16 -31.52 -104.00
CA MET A 37 48.92 -30.98 -102.87
C MET A 37 48.40 -29.61 -102.41
N ALA A 38 47.94 -28.76 -103.32
CA ALA A 38 47.37 -27.46 -102.97
C ALA A 38 46.03 -27.59 -102.24
N LEU A 39 45.16 -28.52 -102.68
CA LEU A 39 43.87 -28.79 -102.03
C LEU A 39 44.06 -29.36 -100.61
N SER A 40 44.97 -30.32 -100.41
CA SER A 40 45.26 -30.89 -99.10
C SER A 40 45.81 -29.85 -98.10
N LYS A 41 46.62 -28.90 -98.59
CA LYS A 41 47.15 -27.81 -97.75
C LYS A 41 46.05 -26.81 -97.36
N SER A 42 45.15 -26.49 -98.29
CA SER A 42 43.99 -25.64 -98.04
C SER A 42 43.02 -26.27 -97.02
N GLU A 43 42.76 -27.57 -97.12
CA GLU A 43 41.88 -28.28 -96.17
C GLU A 43 42.48 -28.33 -94.75
N CYS A 44 43.80 -28.49 -94.64
CA CYS A 44 44.50 -28.49 -93.34
C CYS A 44 44.47 -27.10 -92.68
N GLU A 45 44.66 -26.04 -93.46
CA GLU A 45 44.56 -24.66 -92.96
C GLU A 45 43.13 -24.31 -92.51
N GLU A 46 42.11 -24.77 -93.24
CA GLU A 46 40.70 -24.54 -92.86
C GLU A 46 40.31 -25.31 -91.59
N GLN A 47 40.79 -26.56 -91.42
CA GLN A 47 40.59 -27.32 -90.18
C GLN A 47 41.28 -26.67 -88.98
N HIS A 48 42.48 -26.10 -89.16
CA HIS A 48 43.18 -25.43 -88.08
C HIS A 48 42.48 -24.14 -87.65
N GLN A 49 41.94 -23.37 -88.61
CA GLN A 49 41.16 -22.15 -88.31
C GLN A 49 39.85 -22.47 -87.60
N ARG A 50 39.13 -23.53 -87.99
CA ARG A 50 37.89 -23.95 -87.29
C ARG A 50 38.18 -24.32 -85.84
N LYS A 51 39.27 -25.06 -85.60
CA LYS A 51 39.65 -25.50 -84.25
C LYS A 51 40.06 -24.32 -83.35
N GLN A 52 40.76 -23.33 -83.90
CA GLN A 52 41.08 -22.10 -83.17
C GLN A 52 39.84 -21.28 -82.81
N MET A 53 38.86 -21.17 -83.72
CA MET A 53 37.59 -20.49 -83.41
C MET A 53 36.78 -21.22 -82.34
N GLU A 54 36.71 -22.56 -82.38
CA GLU A 54 36.02 -23.34 -81.35
C GLU A 54 36.69 -23.20 -79.97
N GLU A 55 38.02 -23.18 -79.92
CA GLU A 55 38.77 -22.95 -78.67
C GLU A 55 38.57 -21.51 -78.12
N GLU A 56 38.52 -20.49 -78.99
CA GLU A 56 38.21 -19.12 -78.59
C GLU A 56 36.77 -18.96 -78.07
N GLU A 57 35.79 -19.54 -78.76
CA GLU A 57 34.39 -19.51 -78.34
C GLU A 57 34.19 -20.21 -76.99
N GLN A 58 34.87 -21.35 -76.78
CA GLN A 58 34.83 -22.07 -75.52
C GLN A 58 35.50 -21.29 -74.38
N ALA A 59 36.59 -20.56 -74.67
CA ALA A 59 37.27 -19.70 -73.71
C ALA A 59 36.46 -18.43 -73.35
N GLU A 60 35.69 -17.88 -74.28
CA GLU A 60 34.74 -16.79 -74.00
C GLU A 60 33.58 -17.26 -73.13
N LEU A 61 32.99 -18.43 -73.46
CA LEU A 61 31.90 -18.99 -72.68
C LEU A 61 32.32 -19.27 -71.23
N SER A 62 33.54 -19.81 -71.03
CA SER A 62 34.08 -20.06 -69.70
C SER A 62 34.27 -18.78 -68.89
N ARG A 63 34.76 -17.69 -69.52
CA ARG A 63 34.90 -16.38 -68.86
C ARG A 63 33.54 -15.77 -68.49
N ALA A 64 32.53 -15.92 -69.35
CA ALA A 64 31.18 -15.42 -69.07
C ALA A 64 30.53 -16.16 -67.87
N VAL A 65 30.74 -17.46 -67.76
CA VAL A 65 30.24 -18.27 -66.63
C VAL A 65 30.94 -17.88 -65.32
N GLU A 66 32.28 -17.71 -65.34
CA GLU A 66 33.04 -17.29 -64.15
C GLU A 66 32.60 -15.92 -63.62
N MET A 67 32.37 -14.95 -64.53
CA MET A 67 31.80 -13.65 -64.15
C MET A 67 30.42 -13.79 -63.52
N SER A 68 29.52 -14.58 -64.11
CA SER A 68 28.17 -14.76 -63.58
C SER A 68 28.16 -15.44 -62.19
N VAL A 69 29.07 -16.37 -61.94
CA VAL A 69 29.21 -17.02 -60.62
C VAL A 69 29.74 -16.02 -59.59
N ARG A 70 30.71 -15.18 -59.97
CA ARG A 70 31.28 -14.16 -59.08
C ARG A 70 30.24 -13.11 -58.67
N ASP A 71 29.44 -12.63 -59.60
CA ASP A 71 28.39 -11.64 -59.33
C ASP A 71 27.34 -12.19 -58.35
N ARG A 72 26.92 -13.44 -58.52
CA ARG A 72 25.97 -14.10 -57.58
C ARG A 72 26.54 -14.28 -56.17
N LEU A 73 27.85 -14.52 -56.03
CA LEU A 73 28.49 -14.65 -54.72
C LEU A 73 28.55 -13.30 -53.99
N VAL A 74 28.75 -12.19 -54.71
CA VAL A 74 28.73 -10.84 -54.13
C VAL A 74 27.32 -10.46 -53.66
N GLU A 75 26.29 -10.73 -54.45
CA GLU A 75 24.89 -10.47 -54.06
C GLU A 75 24.47 -11.24 -52.81
N MET A 76 24.94 -12.49 -52.65
CA MET A 76 24.65 -13.29 -51.45
C MET A 76 25.31 -12.73 -50.19
N ASP A 77 26.54 -12.23 -50.29
CA ASP A 77 27.30 -11.66 -49.16
C ASP A 77 26.71 -10.31 -48.71
N GLU A 78 26.27 -9.48 -49.67
CA GLU A 78 25.56 -8.23 -49.40
C GLU A 78 24.21 -8.45 -48.68
N HIS A 79 23.46 -9.48 -49.09
CA HIS A 79 22.19 -9.82 -48.44
C HIS A 79 22.39 -10.31 -46.99
N GLN A 80 23.41 -11.13 -46.74
CA GLN A 80 23.73 -11.60 -45.38
C GLN A 80 24.23 -10.45 -44.48
N ALA A 81 25.01 -9.52 -45.01
CA ALA A 81 25.44 -8.34 -44.28
C ALA A 81 24.25 -7.42 -43.92
N ALA A 82 23.30 -7.26 -44.84
CA ALA A 82 22.09 -6.47 -44.60
C ALA A 82 21.19 -7.08 -43.52
N GLU A 83 20.99 -8.41 -43.51
CA GLU A 83 20.21 -9.09 -42.48
C GLU A 83 20.83 -8.98 -41.08
N MET A 84 22.16 -9.11 -40.98
CA MET A 84 22.86 -8.95 -39.70
C MET A 84 22.75 -7.52 -39.16
N ALA A 85 22.94 -6.51 -40.01
CA ALA A 85 22.80 -5.10 -39.63
C ALA A 85 21.36 -4.76 -39.17
N TRP A 86 20.36 -5.33 -39.85
CA TRP A 86 18.96 -5.15 -39.46
C TRP A 86 18.64 -5.83 -38.12
N GLY A 87 19.21 -7.01 -37.88
CA GLY A 87 19.10 -7.73 -36.60
C GLY A 87 19.74 -6.99 -35.42
N GLU A 88 20.90 -6.36 -35.62
CA GLU A 88 21.55 -5.52 -34.59
C GLU A 88 20.75 -4.25 -34.31
N ALA A 89 20.30 -3.54 -35.35
CA ALA A 89 19.48 -2.33 -35.19
C ALA A 89 18.16 -2.63 -34.44
N LEU A 90 17.53 -3.77 -34.71
CA LEU A 90 16.32 -4.20 -34.01
C LEU A 90 16.59 -4.51 -32.53
N ARG A 91 17.72 -5.16 -32.20
CA ARG A 91 18.12 -5.42 -30.80
C ARG A 91 18.41 -4.13 -30.04
N GLU A 92 19.10 -3.17 -30.63
CA GLU A 92 19.33 -1.86 -30.03
C GLU A 92 18.03 -1.10 -29.79
N SER A 93 17.11 -1.11 -30.76
CA SER A 93 15.79 -0.48 -30.63
C SER A 93 14.99 -1.08 -29.47
N VAL A 94 14.91 -2.41 -29.39
CA VAL A 94 14.19 -3.11 -28.31
C VAL A 94 14.84 -2.85 -26.93
N TYR A 95 16.18 -2.81 -26.87
CA TYR A 95 16.90 -2.49 -25.64
C TYR A 95 16.65 -1.04 -25.18
N HIS A 96 16.68 -0.08 -26.10
CA HIS A 96 16.39 1.33 -25.80
C HIS A 96 14.94 1.54 -25.34
N GLU A 97 13.98 0.90 -25.98
CA GLU A 97 12.56 1.01 -25.65
C GLU A 97 12.23 0.38 -24.29
N SER A 98 12.82 -0.78 -23.99
CA SER A 98 12.73 -1.45 -22.68
C SER A 98 13.33 -0.60 -21.55
N ASN A 99 14.52 -0.03 -21.74
CA ASN A 99 15.14 0.87 -20.76
C ASN A 99 14.35 2.16 -20.56
N ARG A 100 13.75 2.71 -21.62
CA ARG A 100 12.88 3.88 -21.52
C ARG A 100 11.61 3.58 -20.72
N PHE A 101 10.97 2.43 -20.96
CA PHE A 101 9.80 2.01 -20.21
C PHE A 101 10.11 1.80 -18.71
N ALA A 102 11.21 1.11 -18.39
CA ALA A 102 11.66 0.91 -17.01
C ALA A 102 11.99 2.24 -16.30
N SER A 103 12.61 3.19 -17.01
CA SER A 103 12.90 4.54 -16.54
C SER A 103 11.61 5.34 -16.26
N GLU A 104 10.67 5.35 -17.20
CA GLU A 104 9.39 6.06 -17.05
C GLU A 104 8.54 5.48 -15.91
N GLU A 105 8.53 4.16 -15.74
CA GLU A 105 7.83 3.48 -14.64
C GLU A 105 8.50 3.72 -13.29
N ALA A 106 9.83 3.72 -13.21
CA ALA A 106 10.56 4.13 -12.01
C ALA A 106 10.27 5.60 -11.63
N LEU A 107 10.17 6.49 -12.61
CA LEU A 107 9.83 7.90 -12.39
C LEU A 107 8.39 8.07 -11.89
N ARG A 108 7.43 7.34 -12.48
CA ARG A 108 6.03 7.31 -12.03
C ARG A 108 5.91 6.76 -10.62
N ASN A 109 6.59 5.67 -10.30
CA ASN A 109 6.65 5.10 -8.96
C ASN A 109 7.27 6.07 -7.95
N ALA A 110 8.37 6.74 -8.29
CA ALA A 110 9.00 7.75 -7.43
C ALA A 110 8.10 8.98 -7.22
N GLN A 111 7.36 9.42 -8.24
CA GLN A 111 6.38 10.50 -8.12
C GLN A 111 5.17 10.09 -7.29
N GLN A 112 4.69 8.86 -7.46
CA GLN A 112 3.57 8.31 -6.70
C GLN A 112 3.94 8.15 -5.22
N ILE A 113 5.12 7.59 -4.92
CA ILE A 113 5.69 7.51 -3.56
C ILE A 113 5.81 8.92 -2.95
N LYS A 114 6.41 9.89 -3.66
CA LYS A 114 6.48 11.29 -3.16
C LYS A 114 5.10 11.90 -2.91
N SER A 115 4.09 11.55 -3.72
CA SER A 115 2.72 12.05 -3.56
C SER A 115 1.97 11.38 -2.40
N GLU A 116 2.18 10.09 -2.17
CA GLU A 116 1.60 9.32 -1.06
C GLU A 116 2.26 9.68 0.28
N GLU A 117 3.57 9.93 0.28
CA GLU A 117 4.30 10.32 1.48
C GLU A 117 4.03 11.76 1.93
N ARG A 118 3.73 12.70 0.99
CA ARG A 118 3.19 14.03 1.33
C ARG A 118 1.80 13.93 1.95
N ARG A 119 0.99 12.95 1.55
CA ARG A 119 -0.29 12.65 2.21
C ARG A 119 -0.12 11.99 3.58
N ASN A 120 1.05 11.41 3.85
CA ASN A 120 1.32 10.68 5.09
C ASN A 120 1.88 11.56 6.23
N GLY A 121 1.91 12.88 6.08
CA GLY A 121 2.32 13.83 7.14
C GLY A 121 3.83 14.11 7.26
N SER A 122 4.66 13.56 6.35
CA SER A 122 6.09 13.87 6.27
C SER A 122 6.33 15.31 5.78
N TRP A 123 7.40 15.96 6.22
CA TRP A 123 7.68 17.35 5.84
C TRP A 123 9.16 17.66 5.66
N ASP A 124 9.46 18.47 4.65
CA ASP A 124 10.82 18.91 4.34
C ASP A 124 11.18 20.14 5.18
N CYS A 125 12.32 20.08 5.87
CA CYS A 125 12.80 21.18 6.68
C CYS A 125 13.17 22.38 5.81
N VAL A 126 12.53 23.53 6.03
CA VAL A 126 12.86 24.76 5.30
C VAL A 126 14.28 25.28 5.61
N ALA A 127 14.88 24.86 6.72
CA ALA A 127 16.21 25.31 7.15
C ALA A 127 17.36 24.45 6.60
N CYS A 128 17.19 23.12 6.57
CA CYS A 128 18.26 22.21 6.16
C CYS A 128 17.87 21.22 5.05
N THR A 129 16.66 21.33 4.49
CA THR A 129 16.08 20.44 3.46
C THR A 129 15.89 18.98 3.88
N PHE A 130 16.26 18.64 5.12
CA PHE A 130 16.08 17.29 5.65
C PHE A 130 14.60 16.92 5.70
N ARG A 131 14.28 15.72 5.25
CA ARG A 131 12.92 15.20 5.22
C ARG A 131 12.57 14.52 6.52
N ASN A 132 11.71 15.16 7.30
CA ASN A 132 11.31 14.67 8.61
C ASN A 132 10.22 13.60 8.51
N ALA A 133 10.26 12.69 9.48
CA ALA A 133 9.22 11.70 9.64
C ALA A 133 7.82 12.34 9.82
N PRO A 134 6.75 11.61 9.48
CA PRO A 134 5.39 12.05 9.71
C PRO A 134 5.14 12.64 11.09
N PHE A 135 4.54 13.83 11.12
CA PHE A 135 4.09 14.53 12.33
C PHE A 135 5.19 14.95 13.30
N SER A 136 6.47 14.81 12.95
CA SER A 136 7.57 15.26 13.80
C SER A 136 7.44 16.75 14.12
N SER A 137 7.46 17.08 15.42
CA SER A 137 7.33 18.47 15.91
C SER A 137 8.58 19.32 15.69
N LEU A 138 9.73 18.69 15.41
CA LEU A 138 11.02 19.33 15.18
C LEU A 138 11.75 18.61 14.05
N CYS A 139 12.64 19.33 13.38
CA CYS A 139 13.54 18.70 12.43
C CYS A 139 14.53 17.77 13.16
N GLU A 140 14.73 16.56 12.65
CA GLU A 140 15.66 15.59 13.26
C GLU A 140 17.12 16.08 13.20
N VAL A 141 17.49 16.79 12.13
CA VAL A 141 18.88 17.23 11.91
C VAL A 141 19.16 18.58 12.56
N CYS A 142 18.30 19.58 12.34
CA CYS A 142 18.58 20.96 12.77
C CYS A 142 17.64 21.47 13.86
N HIS A 143 16.68 20.66 14.30
CA HIS A 143 15.67 21.01 15.32
C HIS A 143 14.82 22.24 15.00
N ALA A 144 14.83 22.73 13.75
CA ALA A 144 13.91 23.77 13.31
C ALA A 144 12.45 23.29 13.42
N LYS A 145 11.56 24.21 13.77
CA LYS A 145 10.12 23.93 13.80
C LYS A 145 9.55 23.92 12.37
N PRO A 146 8.55 23.07 12.08
CA PRO A 146 7.83 23.13 10.82
C PRO A 146 7.01 24.42 10.70
N GLY A 147 6.62 24.76 9.46
CA GLY A 147 5.66 25.83 9.21
C GLY A 147 4.29 25.52 9.81
N LYS A 148 3.53 26.58 10.18
CA LYS A 148 2.24 26.48 10.90
C LYS A 148 1.15 25.63 10.21
N HIS A 149 1.29 25.37 8.91
CA HIS A 149 0.33 24.58 8.12
C HIS A 149 0.64 23.08 8.16
N ILE A 150 1.79 22.67 8.69
CA ILE A 150 2.19 21.27 8.81
C ILE A 150 1.63 20.74 10.12
N LEU A 151 0.84 19.67 10.02
CA LEU A 151 0.32 18.97 11.18
C LEU A 151 1.47 18.26 11.90
N THR A 152 1.68 18.58 13.18
CA THR A 152 2.68 17.90 14.01
C THR A 152 2.11 17.43 15.33
N PHE A 153 2.57 16.28 15.79
CA PHE A 153 2.27 15.80 17.12
C PHE A 153 3.49 16.00 18.03
N PRO A 154 3.29 16.42 19.29
CA PRO A 154 4.35 16.39 20.28
C PRO A 154 4.78 14.93 20.51
N PRO A 155 5.95 14.73 21.14
CA PRO A 155 6.40 13.40 21.49
C PRO A 155 5.33 12.61 22.26
N MET A 156 5.19 11.34 21.92
CA MET A 156 4.19 10.47 22.53
C MET A 156 4.50 10.23 24.01
N SER A 157 3.46 10.16 24.84
CA SER A 157 3.58 9.75 26.23
C SER A 157 4.31 8.40 26.34
N ASN A 158 5.16 8.23 27.35
CA ASN A 158 5.85 6.97 27.62
C ASN A 158 4.94 5.87 28.20
N LEU A 159 3.66 6.17 28.40
CA LEU A 159 2.66 5.18 28.79
C LEU A 159 2.67 3.97 27.86
N ARG A 160 2.68 2.78 28.45
CA ARG A 160 2.47 1.54 27.70
C ARG A 160 1.00 1.42 27.33
N PHE A 161 0.75 0.83 26.18
CA PHE A 161 -0.60 0.60 25.71
C PHE A 161 -0.71 -0.66 24.85
N GLY A 162 -1.93 -1.15 24.66
CA GLY A 162 -2.25 -2.16 23.68
C GLY A 162 -3.41 -1.68 22.82
N VAL A 163 -3.56 -2.26 21.64
CA VAL A 163 -4.70 -2.00 20.76
C VAL A 163 -5.39 -3.29 20.35
N GLU A 164 -6.70 -3.20 20.21
CA GLU A 164 -7.54 -4.24 19.63
C GLU A 164 -8.26 -3.65 18.41
N ILE A 165 -8.10 -4.26 17.24
CA ILE A 165 -8.65 -3.79 15.97
C ILE A 165 -9.62 -4.86 15.45
N GLU A 166 -10.91 -4.56 15.46
CA GLU A 166 -11.93 -5.44 14.90
C GLU A 166 -12.03 -5.23 13.37
N ILE A 167 -11.85 -6.30 12.61
CA ILE A 167 -11.63 -6.26 11.16
C ILE A 167 -12.56 -7.25 10.44
N ILE A 168 -12.98 -6.86 9.23
CA ILE A 168 -13.65 -7.74 8.27
C ILE A 168 -12.79 -7.84 7.01
N ILE A 169 -12.70 -9.04 6.42
CA ILE A 169 -12.19 -9.25 5.07
C ILE A 169 -13.38 -9.62 4.18
N PRO A 170 -13.85 -8.69 3.33
CA PRO A 170 -14.92 -8.97 2.37
C PRO A 170 -14.57 -10.19 1.52
N ASN A 171 -15.55 -11.08 1.34
CA ASN A 171 -15.42 -12.40 0.69
C ASN A 171 -14.27 -13.30 1.16
N GLY A 172 -13.61 -12.99 2.28
CA GLY A 172 -12.40 -13.70 2.69
C GLY A 172 -12.57 -15.22 2.81
N LEU A 173 -13.69 -15.70 3.36
CA LEU A 173 -13.94 -17.15 3.44
C LEU A 173 -14.18 -17.78 2.05
N ALA A 174 -14.86 -17.07 1.15
CA ALA A 174 -15.08 -17.53 -0.23
C ALA A 174 -13.78 -17.57 -1.05
N ASP A 175 -12.87 -16.65 -0.76
CA ASP A 175 -11.53 -16.59 -1.36
C ASP A 175 -10.54 -17.57 -0.71
N GLY A 176 -11.01 -18.40 0.23
CA GLY A 176 -10.23 -19.43 0.90
C GLY A 176 -9.32 -18.90 2.02
N PHE A 177 -9.52 -17.68 2.51
CA PHE A 177 -8.83 -17.18 3.71
C PHE A 177 -9.43 -17.78 4.98
N THR A 178 -8.54 -18.14 5.89
CA THR A 178 -8.82 -18.41 7.31
C THR A 178 -7.96 -17.49 8.16
N GLU A 179 -8.28 -17.37 9.45
CA GLU A 179 -7.49 -16.60 10.41
C GLU A 179 -6.01 -17.06 10.44
N GLU A 180 -5.75 -18.37 10.31
CA GLU A 180 -4.40 -18.91 10.22
C GLU A 180 -3.67 -18.45 8.96
N ILE A 181 -4.35 -18.48 7.80
CA ILE A 181 -3.77 -18.02 6.53
C ILE A 181 -3.44 -16.52 6.61
N ILE A 182 -4.33 -15.72 7.21
CA ILE A 182 -4.07 -14.29 7.41
C ILE A 182 -2.88 -14.07 8.35
N ALA A 183 -2.81 -14.79 9.47
CA ALA A 183 -1.67 -14.70 10.39
C ALA A 183 -0.34 -15.08 9.72
N GLN A 184 -0.34 -16.14 8.89
CA GLN A 184 0.81 -16.56 8.11
C GLN A 184 1.24 -15.49 7.10
N ARG A 185 0.30 -14.91 6.35
CA ARG A 185 0.58 -13.84 5.38
C ARG A 185 1.17 -12.60 6.05
N LEU A 186 0.58 -12.14 7.15
CA LEU A 186 1.11 -11.00 7.90
C LEU A 186 2.52 -11.26 8.42
N THR A 187 2.81 -12.49 8.86
CA THR A 187 4.14 -12.92 9.26
C THR A 187 5.14 -12.93 8.10
N GLN A 188 4.73 -13.42 6.93
CA GLN A 188 5.54 -13.35 5.70
C GLN A 188 5.82 -11.91 5.26
N MET A 189 4.90 -10.98 5.54
CA MET A 189 5.06 -9.55 5.29
C MET A 189 5.88 -8.83 6.39
N GLY A 190 6.52 -9.57 7.29
CA GLY A 190 7.46 -9.05 8.28
C GLY A 190 6.85 -8.66 9.62
N THR A 191 5.54 -8.89 9.86
CA THR A 191 4.91 -8.65 11.17
C THR A 191 4.59 -9.97 11.85
N ARG A 192 5.24 -10.29 12.97
CA ARG A 192 4.99 -11.55 13.68
C ARG A 192 3.55 -11.61 14.21
N VAL A 193 2.70 -12.41 13.56
CA VAL A 193 1.28 -12.62 13.92
C VAL A 193 0.99 -14.11 14.08
N THR A 194 0.24 -14.49 15.10
CA THR A 194 -0.26 -15.86 15.28
C THR A 194 -1.78 -15.86 15.42
N PHE A 195 -2.44 -16.93 14.97
CA PHE A 195 -3.83 -17.17 15.34
C PHE A 195 -3.88 -17.88 16.69
N CYS A 196 -4.75 -17.42 17.59
CA CYS A 196 -4.84 -17.95 18.95
C CYS A 196 -6.26 -18.35 19.38
N GLY A 197 -7.24 -18.32 18.47
CA GLY A 197 -8.65 -18.46 18.84
C GLY A 197 -9.08 -17.44 19.89
N TYR A 198 -10.10 -17.76 20.69
CA TYR A 198 -10.54 -16.85 21.76
C TYR A 198 -9.60 -16.93 22.97
N THR A 199 -8.81 -15.89 23.20
CA THR A 199 -7.90 -15.82 24.35
C THR A 199 -7.62 -14.40 24.82
N HIS A 200 -7.43 -14.28 26.13
CA HIS A 200 -7.08 -13.05 26.82
C HIS A 200 -5.63 -13.00 27.28
N GLN A 201 -4.85 -14.02 26.95
CA GLN A 201 -3.43 -14.07 27.30
C GLN A 201 -2.66 -12.96 26.57
N THR A 202 -1.78 -12.28 27.29
CA THR A 202 -0.88 -11.28 26.72
C THR A 202 0.28 -11.97 26.03
N THR A 203 0.59 -11.54 24.80
CA THR A 203 1.66 -12.10 23.97
C THR A 203 2.71 -11.03 23.65
N ASN A 204 3.91 -11.45 23.28
CA ASN A 204 5.00 -10.57 22.81
C ASN A 204 5.01 -10.39 21.28
N HIS A 205 3.89 -10.70 20.64
CA HIS A 205 3.63 -10.63 19.21
C HIS A 205 2.16 -10.35 18.99
N TRP A 206 1.81 -9.90 17.78
CA TRP A 206 0.43 -9.67 17.41
C TRP A 206 -0.31 -11.00 17.36
N LYS A 207 -1.59 -11.00 17.72
CA LYS A 207 -2.42 -12.19 17.66
C LYS A 207 -3.75 -11.89 16.99
N ILE A 208 -4.25 -12.86 16.25
CA ILE A 208 -5.63 -12.89 15.77
C ILE A 208 -6.45 -13.70 16.78
N VAL A 209 -7.55 -13.11 17.25
CA VAL A 209 -8.52 -13.75 18.13
C VAL A 209 -9.91 -13.70 17.51
N THR A 210 -10.75 -14.64 17.90
CA THR A 210 -12.15 -14.67 17.45
C THR A 210 -13.00 -13.71 18.28
N ASP A 211 -13.86 -12.94 17.61
CA ASP A 211 -14.84 -12.08 18.29
C ASP A 211 -16.24 -12.23 17.68
N SER A 212 -17.14 -12.84 18.47
CA SER A 212 -18.56 -13.01 18.12
C SER A 212 -19.37 -11.70 18.07
N SER A 213 -18.80 -10.58 18.55
CA SER A 213 -19.47 -9.28 18.55
C SER A 213 -19.48 -8.63 17.16
N ILE A 214 -18.52 -9.02 16.31
CA ILE A 214 -18.39 -8.58 14.93
C ILE A 214 -19.46 -9.27 14.08
N ARG A 215 -20.35 -8.48 13.50
CA ARG A 215 -21.45 -8.94 12.64
C ARG A 215 -21.07 -8.71 11.19
N THR A 216 -21.20 -9.73 10.36
CA THR A 216 -20.99 -9.61 8.90
C THR A 216 -22.33 -9.59 8.17
N SER A 217 -22.39 -8.89 7.03
CA SER A 217 -23.56 -8.87 6.14
C SER A 217 -23.69 -10.14 5.29
N SER A 218 -22.62 -10.91 5.18
CA SER A 218 -22.54 -12.16 4.42
C SER A 218 -21.76 -13.21 5.20
N SER A 219 -22.17 -14.47 5.08
CA SER A 219 -21.42 -15.63 5.59
C SER A 219 -20.14 -15.92 4.79
N SER A 220 -19.92 -15.25 3.65
CA SER A 220 -18.66 -15.32 2.89
C SER A 220 -17.55 -14.44 3.45
N HIS A 221 -17.85 -13.54 4.38
CA HIS A 221 -16.88 -12.64 4.97
C HIS A 221 -16.12 -13.32 6.11
N LEU A 222 -14.81 -13.10 6.18
CA LEU A 222 -14.00 -13.46 7.33
C LEU A 222 -13.97 -12.27 8.31
N ALA A 223 -14.12 -12.51 9.61
CA ALA A 223 -14.11 -11.46 10.63
C ALA A 223 -13.34 -11.91 11.86
N PHE A 224 -12.50 -11.04 12.40
CA PHE A 224 -11.67 -11.33 13.57
C PHE A 224 -11.20 -10.05 14.25
N GLU A 225 -10.64 -10.20 15.45
CA GLU A 225 -9.99 -9.12 16.18
C GLU A 225 -8.47 -9.32 16.16
N LEU A 226 -7.74 -8.26 15.83
CA LEU A 226 -6.28 -8.23 15.79
C LEU A 226 -5.78 -7.47 17.01
N VAL A 227 -5.05 -8.17 17.89
CA VAL A 227 -4.64 -7.65 19.21
C VAL A 227 -3.13 -7.49 19.26
N SER A 228 -2.68 -6.32 19.72
CA SER A 228 -1.26 -6.00 19.80
C SER A 228 -0.58 -6.66 21.01
N PRO A 229 0.75 -6.89 20.93
CA PRO A 229 1.54 -6.98 22.15
C PRO A 229 1.49 -5.64 22.90
N PRO A 230 1.92 -5.57 24.18
CA PRO A 230 2.11 -4.28 24.83
C PRO A 230 3.12 -3.41 24.06
N LEU A 231 2.63 -2.28 23.58
CA LEU A 231 3.38 -1.21 22.93
C LEU A 231 3.74 -0.13 23.96
N SER A 232 4.63 0.77 23.57
CA SER A 232 5.11 1.88 24.38
C SER A 232 5.25 3.15 23.53
N GLY A 233 5.40 4.30 24.18
CA GLY A 233 5.66 5.57 23.50
C GLY A 233 6.95 5.62 22.68
N GLU A 234 7.31 6.82 22.22
CA GLU A 234 8.43 7.04 21.29
C GLU A 234 9.82 6.64 21.84
N ALA A 235 9.97 6.50 23.17
CA ALA A 235 11.24 6.11 23.80
C ALA A 235 11.72 4.70 23.43
N GLN A 236 10.83 3.80 23.00
CA GLN A 236 11.23 2.55 22.35
C GLN A 236 10.90 2.70 20.86
N HIS A 237 11.89 3.12 20.07
CA HIS A 237 11.83 3.57 18.67
C HIS A 237 11.07 2.68 17.65
N ASN A 238 10.45 1.57 18.06
CA ASN A 238 9.79 0.59 17.19
C ASN A 238 8.29 0.36 17.45
N SER A 239 7.70 0.86 18.54
CA SER A 239 6.30 0.53 18.90
C SER A 239 5.28 1.07 17.88
N MET A 240 5.31 2.38 17.60
CA MET A 240 4.38 2.99 16.63
C MET A 240 4.72 2.58 15.19
N SER A 241 6.00 2.37 14.89
CA SER A 241 6.46 1.84 13.60
C SER A 241 5.91 0.43 13.34
N SER A 242 5.91 -0.45 14.36
CA SER A 242 5.30 -1.78 14.27
C SER A 242 3.79 -1.70 14.05
N PHE A 243 3.09 -0.81 14.76
CA PHE A 243 1.66 -0.55 14.54
C PHE A 243 1.37 -0.09 13.10
N ARG A 244 2.11 0.90 12.59
CA ARG A 244 1.94 1.40 11.22
C ARG A 244 2.25 0.32 10.18
N ALA A 245 3.31 -0.45 10.36
CA ALA A 245 3.68 -1.55 9.46
C ALA A 245 2.57 -2.61 9.40
N LEU A 246 2.02 -2.99 10.56
CA LEU A 246 0.88 -3.89 10.62
C LEU A 246 -0.33 -3.30 9.86
N MET A 247 -0.72 -2.06 10.18
CA MET A 247 -1.86 -1.39 9.53
C MET A 247 -1.71 -1.31 8.00
N GLN A 248 -0.49 -1.06 7.52
CA GLN A 248 -0.17 -1.10 6.09
C GLN A 248 -0.34 -2.52 5.50
N ASN A 249 0.15 -3.53 6.21
CA ASN A 249 0.06 -4.92 5.77
C ASN A 249 -1.39 -5.43 5.72
N ILE A 250 -2.22 -5.13 6.73
CA ILE A 250 -3.64 -5.52 6.71
C ILE A 250 -4.42 -4.78 5.62
N ARG A 251 -4.09 -3.51 5.32
CA ARG A 251 -4.70 -2.80 4.19
C ARG A 251 -4.39 -3.43 2.85
N ARG A 252 -3.17 -3.97 2.65
CA ARG A 252 -2.78 -4.70 1.43
C ARG A 252 -3.55 -6.02 1.26
N ILE A 253 -4.03 -6.61 2.36
CA ILE A 253 -4.86 -7.84 2.32
C ILE A 253 -6.30 -7.54 1.86
N GLY A 254 -6.75 -6.29 1.96
CA GLY A 254 -8.12 -5.90 1.57
C GLY A 254 -9.09 -6.02 2.74
N ILE A 255 -8.90 -5.18 3.76
CA ILE A 255 -9.77 -5.13 4.93
C ILE A 255 -10.88 -4.08 4.79
N ASP A 256 -11.94 -4.30 5.55
CA ASP A 256 -13.06 -3.39 5.73
C ASP A 256 -13.51 -3.40 7.21
N THR A 257 -14.37 -2.45 7.58
CA THR A 257 -15.00 -2.39 8.89
C THR A 257 -16.47 -1.97 8.77
N ASN A 258 -17.28 -2.25 9.79
CA ASN A 258 -18.66 -1.80 9.83
C ASN A 258 -19.06 -1.31 11.23
N SER A 259 -20.35 -1.03 11.47
CA SER A 259 -20.80 -0.51 12.78
C SER A 259 -20.71 -1.50 13.95
N SER A 260 -20.52 -2.80 13.68
CA SER A 260 -20.19 -3.74 14.73
C SER A 260 -18.74 -3.62 15.19
N CYS A 261 -17.83 -3.25 14.28
CA CYS A 261 -16.40 -3.14 14.55
C CYS A 261 -16.09 -1.99 15.53
N GLY A 262 -15.10 -2.22 16.39
CA GLY A 262 -14.48 -1.28 17.31
C GLY A 262 -12.97 -1.16 17.12
N PHE A 263 -12.44 -0.04 17.61
CA PHE A 263 -11.00 0.13 17.81
C PHE A 263 -10.78 0.46 19.29
N HIS A 264 -10.21 -0.48 20.03
CA HIS A 264 -10.01 -0.35 21.47
C HIS A 264 -8.56 -0.03 21.78
N VAL A 265 -8.35 0.88 22.72
CA VAL A 265 -7.02 1.21 23.22
C VAL A 265 -6.98 0.93 24.71
N HIS A 266 -6.03 0.09 25.12
CA HIS A 266 -5.77 -0.28 26.51
C HIS A 266 -4.56 0.50 27.00
N VAL A 267 -4.72 1.38 27.98
CA VAL A 267 -3.62 2.11 28.60
C VAL A 267 -3.20 1.41 29.88
N ASP A 268 -1.90 1.16 30.04
CA ASP A 268 -1.34 0.48 31.20
C ASP A 268 -1.59 1.28 32.49
N ALA A 269 -2.20 0.61 33.46
CA ALA A 269 -2.48 1.11 34.80
C ALA A 269 -1.92 0.16 35.86
N THR A 270 -0.87 -0.58 35.52
CA THR A 270 -0.21 -1.51 36.45
C THR A 270 0.54 -0.72 37.53
N PRO A 271 0.26 -0.96 38.83
CA PRO A 271 1.01 -0.34 39.91
C PRO A 271 2.52 -0.63 39.77
N TYR A 272 3.35 0.36 40.10
CA TYR A 272 4.83 0.30 40.11
C TYR A 272 5.53 0.12 38.75
N THR A 273 4.86 -0.32 37.69
CA THR A 273 5.44 -0.48 36.35
C THR A 273 4.87 0.49 35.32
N CYS A 274 3.76 1.16 35.62
CA CYS A 274 3.22 2.23 34.78
C CYS A 274 4.24 3.38 34.67
N ALA A 275 4.54 3.80 33.44
CA ALA A 275 5.50 4.88 33.16
C ALA A 275 5.13 6.20 33.86
N ILE A 276 3.83 6.42 34.06
CA ILE A 276 3.30 7.51 34.88
C ILE A 276 2.75 6.88 36.16
N ALA A 277 3.59 6.70 37.17
CA ALA A 277 3.20 6.05 38.43
C ALA A 277 1.92 6.65 39.04
N GLN A 278 1.74 7.97 38.90
CA GLN A 278 0.55 8.69 39.35
C GLN A 278 -0.75 8.18 38.70
N LEU A 279 -0.72 7.75 37.43
CA LEU A 279 -1.89 7.23 36.72
C LEU A 279 -2.44 5.95 37.37
N ALA A 280 -1.59 5.08 37.90
CA ALA A 280 -2.00 3.83 38.54
C ALA A 280 -2.51 4.02 39.98
N THR A 281 -2.50 5.24 40.51
CA THR A 281 -2.99 5.54 41.87
C THR A 281 -4.50 5.76 41.88
N LEU A 282 -5.14 5.58 43.04
CA LEU A 282 -6.55 5.95 43.22
C LEU A 282 -6.80 7.41 42.86
N HIS A 283 -5.90 8.32 43.22
CA HIS A 283 -6.04 9.75 42.91
C HIS A 283 -5.98 10.00 41.40
N GLY A 284 -4.97 9.48 40.70
CA GLY A 284 -4.81 9.67 39.26
C GLY A 284 -5.97 9.07 38.46
N LEU A 285 -6.40 7.86 38.82
CA LEU A 285 -7.58 7.23 38.21
C LEU A 285 -8.87 7.98 38.52
N THR A 286 -9.02 8.54 39.72
CA THR A 286 -10.17 9.40 40.05
C THR A 286 -10.20 10.63 39.16
N ASN A 287 -9.06 11.30 38.97
CA ASN A 287 -8.97 12.47 38.11
C ASN A 287 -9.30 12.12 36.65
N LEU A 288 -8.79 11.00 36.15
CA LEU A 288 -9.11 10.47 34.83
C LEU A 288 -10.62 10.22 34.66
N CYS A 289 -11.25 9.57 35.65
CA CYS A 289 -12.69 9.29 35.60
C CYS A 289 -13.52 10.57 35.58
N LEU A 290 -13.18 11.54 36.44
CA LEU A 290 -13.83 12.84 36.47
C LEU A 290 -13.72 13.58 35.14
N ALA A 291 -12.51 13.61 34.56
CA ALA A 291 -12.27 14.21 33.25
C ALA A 291 -13.04 13.49 32.14
N PHE A 292 -13.02 12.17 32.12
CA PHE A 292 -13.72 11.38 31.11
C PHE A 292 -15.24 11.58 31.19
N ILE A 293 -15.83 11.55 32.39
CA ILE A 293 -17.27 11.79 32.58
C ILE A 293 -17.63 13.20 32.10
N ALA A 294 -16.80 14.20 32.38
CA ALA A 294 -17.02 15.58 31.94
C ALA A 294 -16.99 15.71 30.42
N PHE A 295 -16.02 15.07 29.76
CA PHE A 295 -15.76 15.22 28.33
C PHE A 295 -16.27 14.07 27.46
N GLU A 296 -17.03 13.11 27.99
CA GLU A 296 -17.53 11.95 27.24
C GLU A 296 -18.31 12.37 25.97
N ASN A 297 -19.11 13.41 26.12
CA ASN A 297 -19.81 14.07 25.03
C ASN A 297 -18.88 14.66 23.97
N ALA A 298 -17.73 15.23 24.37
CA ALA A 298 -16.74 15.74 23.43
C ALA A 298 -16.00 14.60 22.72
N PHE A 299 -15.72 13.49 23.42
CA PHE A 299 -15.19 12.25 22.82
C PHE A 299 -16.11 11.73 21.71
N ASP A 300 -17.43 11.76 21.92
CA ASP A 300 -18.41 11.39 20.90
C ASP A 300 -18.26 12.21 19.62
N LEU A 301 -17.97 13.51 19.74
CA LEU A 301 -17.79 14.39 18.58
C LEU A 301 -16.51 14.08 17.81
N LEU A 302 -15.45 13.67 18.52
CA LEU A 302 -14.19 13.28 17.90
C LEU A 302 -14.39 12.05 17.02
N VAL A 303 -15.17 11.06 17.47
CA VAL A 303 -15.39 9.80 16.74
C VAL A 303 -16.58 9.84 15.77
N ALA A 304 -17.55 10.73 15.97
CA ALA A 304 -18.77 10.82 15.15
C ALA A 304 -18.53 11.29 13.70
N ARG A 305 -17.34 11.80 13.38
CA ARG A 305 -16.98 12.31 12.03
C ARG A 305 -15.77 11.62 11.41
N SER A 306 -15.36 10.44 11.89
CA SER A 306 -14.39 9.62 11.17
C SER A 306 -14.84 9.50 9.70
N SER A 307 -13.98 9.96 8.80
CA SER A 307 -14.26 10.21 7.38
C SER A 307 -14.36 8.94 6.53
N SER A 308 -14.26 7.76 7.15
CA SER A 308 -14.22 6.47 6.47
C SER A 308 -15.55 5.72 6.43
N LEU A 309 -16.55 6.09 7.23
CA LEU A 309 -17.82 5.35 7.34
C LEU A 309 -19.07 6.15 6.91
N PRO A 310 -20.04 5.50 6.23
CA PRO A 310 -21.34 6.09 5.89
C PRO A 310 -22.09 6.67 7.10
N THR A 311 -22.84 7.74 6.88
CA THR A 311 -23.65 8.53 7.83
C THR A 311 -24.39 7.72 8.89
N GLN A 312 -24.91 6.55 8.53
CA GLN A 312 -25.71 5.69 9.41
C GLN A 312 -24.90 5.02 10.52
N HIS A 313 -23.67 4.60 10.24
CA HIS A 313 -22.82 3.88 11.20
C HIS A 313 -22.28 4.81 12.29
N ARG A 314 -22.21 6.12 12.00
CA ARG A 314 -21.70 7.18 12.90
C ARG A 314 -22.56 7.40 14.14
N LYS A 315 -23.87 7.13 14.05
CA LYS A 315 -24.81 7.29 15.17
C LYS A 315 -24.80 6.11 16.15
N GLU A 316 -24.25 4.96 15.79
CA GLU A 316 -24.36 3.75 16.60
C GLU A 316 -23.46 3.77 17.84
N ARG A 317 -22.23 4.29 17.77
CA ARG A 317 -21.31 4.34 18.92
C ARG A 317 -21.39 5.63 19.74
N ALA A 318 -22.01 6.68 19.18
CA ALA A 318 -22.26 7.94 19.88
C ALA A 318 -23.27 7.76 21.04
N ALA A 319 -23.16 8.62 22.05
CA ALA A 319 -24.01 8.64 23.24
C ALA A 319 -24.09 7.25 23.91
N SER A 320 -25.24 6.60 23.82
CA SER A 320 -25.44 5.23 24.30
C SER A 320 -26.22 4.42 23.26
N GLY A 321 -25.85 4.53 21.98
CA GLY A 321 -26.44 3.77 20.87
C GLY A 321 -26.03 2.28 20.85
N ASN A 322 -24.78 1.98 21.21
CA ASN A 322 -24.21 0.63 21.15
C ASN A 322 -24.25 -0.07 22.51
N ARG A 323 -24.77 -1.30 22.59
CA ARG A 323 -24.88 -2.07 23.86
C ARG A 323 -23.53 -2.53 24.40
N TYR A 324 -22.52 -2.62 23.54
CA TYR A 324 -21.17 -3.12 23.86
C TYR A 324 -20.20 -1.99 24.26
N CYS A 325 -20.59 -0.71 24.08
CA CYS A 325 -19.86 0.47 24.56
C CYS A 325 -20.85 1.57 25.00
N ARG A 326 -21.49 1.38 26.15
CA ARG A 326 -22.49 2.32 26.68
C ARG A 326 -21.83 3.50 27.38
N SER A 327 -22.61 4.57 27.52
CA SER A 327 -22.16 5.77 28.22
C SER A 327 -21.95 5.54 29.71
N ASN A 328 -20.79 5.96 30.22
CA ASN A 328 -20.50 5.96 31.66
C ASN A 328 -21.38 7.00 32.39
N ARG A 329 -21.74 8.12 31.75
CA ARG A 329 -22.67 9.13 32.32
C ARG A 329 -24.03 8.55 32.72
N LEU A 330 -24.51 7.48 32.08
CA LEU A 330 -25.78 6.84 32.44
C LEU A 330 -25.72 6.09 33.77
N MET A 331 -24.53 5.74 34.29
CA MET A 331 -24.38 5.08 35.60
C MET A 331 -24.77 6.00 36.76
N PHE A 332 -24.81 7.30 36.49
CA PHE A 332 -25.16 8.31 37.47
C PHE A 332 -26.64 8.70 37.43
N GLY A 333 -27.44 8.07 36.56
CA GLY A 333 -28.86 8.37 36.39
C GLY A 333 -29.11 9.86 36.15
N SER A 334 -30.10 10.40 36.87
CA SER A 334 -30.57 11.79 36.73
C SER A 334 -29.68 12.85 37.42
N LYS A 335 -28.48 12.50 37.89
CA LYS A 335 -27.52 13.44 38.49
C LYS A 335 -27.04 14.47 37.47
N SER A 336 -26.98 15.73 37.90
CA SER A 336 -26.27 16.82 37.19
C SER A 336 -24.74 16.58 37.20
N ASN A 337 -24.00 17.24 36.33
CA ASN A 337 -22.54 17.31 36.28
C ASN A 337 -21.95 17.60 37.65
N ARG A 338 -22.49 18.59 38.39
CA ARG A 338 -22.06 18.89 39.77
C ARG A 338 -22.29 17.70 40.71
N GLN A 339 -23.46 17.09 40.67
CA GLN A 339 -23.76 15.94 41.52
C GLN A 339 -22.93 14.70 41.15
N ARG A 340 -22.56 14.52 39.87
CA ARG A 340 -21.65 13.46 39.42
C ARG A 340 -20.26 13.68 39.98
N TRP A 341 -19.75 14.91 39.84
CA TRP A 341 -18.47 15.32 40.41
C TRP A 341 -18.42 15.04 41.91
N GLU A 342 -19.37 15.60 42.67
CA GLU A 342 -19.45 15.43 44.13
C GLU A 342 -19.57 13.95 44.53
N TYR A 343 -20.35 13.16 43.79
CA TYR A 343 -20.52 11.74 44.07
C TYR A 343 -19.20 10.95 43.93
N VAL A 344 -18.45 11.18 42.85
CA VAL A 344 -17.16 10.52 42.63
C VAL A 344 -16.13 11.02 43.66
N THR A 345 -15.98 12.33 43.84
CA THR A 345 -14.98 12.88 44.77
C THR A 345 -15.22 12.46 46.22
N ASN A 346 -16.48 12.49 46.68
CA ASN A 346 -16.81 12.11 48.05
C ASN A 346 -16.56 10.62 48.31
N ALA A 347 -16.77 9.78 47.30
CA ALA A 347 -16.51 8.34 47.42
C ALA A 347 -15.01 8.00 47.36
N CYS A 348 -14.24 8.71 46.54
CA CYS A 348 -12.84 8.37 46.26
C CYS A 348 -11.82 9.10 47.13
N TYR A 349 -12.17 10.22 47.77
CA TYR A 349 -11.32 10.91 48.75
C TYR A 349 -11.62 10.55 50.21
N ASN A 350 -12.45 9.54 50.44
CA ASN A 350 -12.64 8.94 51.76
C ASN A 350 -11.41 8.10 52.15
N THR A 351 -11.02 8.07 53.42
CA THR A 351 -9.88 7.31 53.94
C THR A 351 -9.97 5.79 53.71
N SER A 352 -11.18 5.27 53.55
CA SER A 352 -11.44 3.84 53.26
C SER A 352 -11.57 3.53 51.77
N ALA A 353 -11.42 4.53 50.89
CA ALA A 353 -11.61 4.35 49.46
C ALA A 353 -10.54 3.45 48.84
N THR A 354 -10.95 2.61 47.90
CA THR A 354 -10.07 1.68 47.18
C THR A 354 -10.25 1.81 45.67
N LEU A 355 -9.35 1.21 44.89
CA LEU A 355 -9.54 1.09 43.44
C LEU A 355 -10.87 0.38 43.10
N THR A 356 -11.25 -0.63 43.88
CA THR A 356 -12.55 -1.30 43.76
C THR A 356 -13.72 -0.36 43.98
N THR A 357 -13.62 0.60 44.91
CA THR A 357 -14.63 1.64 45.10
C THR A 357 -14.82 2.46 43.82
N LEU A 358 -13.73 2.94 43.22
CA LEU A 358 -13.78 3.72 41.99
C LEU A 358 -14.32 2.90 40.80
N VAL A 359 -13.80 1.69 40.58
CA VAL A 359 -14.24 0.83 39.47
C VAL A 359 -15.73 0.50 39.58
N ASN A 360 -16.25 0.25 40.79
CA ASN A 360 -17.69 -0.02 40.98
C ASN A 360 -18.58 1.21 40.72
N ILE A 361 -18.06 2.43 40.82
CA ILE A 361 -18.79 3.65 40.46
C ILE A 361 -18.91 3.78 38.93
N ILE A 362 -17.82 3.49 38.22
CA ILE A 362 -17.69 3.72 36.78
C ILE A 362 -18.21 2.54 35.94
N ASN A 363 -17.97 1.32 36.42
CA ASN A 363 -18.32 0.04 35.82
C ASN A 363 -19.08 -0.85 36.83
N PRO A 364 -20.29 -0.45 37.27
CA PRO A 364 -21.04 -1.19 38.28
C PRO A 364 -21.35 -2.62 37.84
N ASN A 365 -21.41 -3.55 38.80
CA ASN A 365 -21.63 -4.98 38.55
C ASN A 365 -20.57 -5.64 37.63
N LYS A 366 -19.35 -5.10 37.61
CA LYS A 366 -18.25 -5.55 36.73
C LYS A 366 -18.62 -5.45 35.24
N ASP A 367 -19.44 -4.47 34.89
CA ASP A 367 -19.89 -4.29 33.52
C ASP A 367 -18.82 -3.62 32.66
N ARG A 368 -18.19 -4.44 31.81
CA ARG A 368 -17.16 -4.02 30.86
C ARG A 368 -17.70 -3.27 29.64
N TYR A 369 -19.00 -3.34 29.35
CA TYR A 369 -19.58 -2.81 28.12
C TYR A 369 -19.86 -1.30 28.22
N MET A 370 -18.83 -0.55 28.61
CA MET A 370 -18.82 0.90 28.78
C MET A 370 -17.73 1.52 27.92
N LYS A 371 -17.93 2.76 27.51
CA LYS A 371 -16.96 3.51 26.70
C LYS A 371 -15.61 3.67 27.39
N LEU A 372 -15.60 3.93 28.70
CA LEU A 372 -14.44 3.75 29.57
C LEU A 372 -14.67 2.49 30.41
N ASN A 373 -13.84 1.49 30.17
CA ASN A 373 -13.85 0.25 30.93
C ASN A 373 -12.60 0.14 31.82
N MET A 374 -12.83 0.05 33.13
CA MET A 374 -11.77 -0.10 34.14
C MET A 374 -11.85 -1.42 34.89
N THR A 375 -12.69 -2.38 34.45
CA THR A 375 -12.87 -3.65 35.16
C THR A 375 -11.57 -4.45 35.28
N ASN A 376 -10.63 -4.27 34.35
CA ASN A 376 -9.35 -4.98 34.35
C ASN A 376 -8.43 -4.56 35.52
N ILE A 377 -8.57 -3.34 36.04
CA ILE A 377 -7.72 -2.82 37.15
C ILE A 377 -7.89 -3.66 38.43
N VAL A 378 -9.08 -4.24 38.63
CA VAL A 378 -9.41 -5.04 39.82
C VAL A 378 -9.59 -6.52 39.49
N ASN A 379 -9.17 -6.95 38.29
CA ASN A 379 -9.26 -8.33 37.85
C ASN A 379 -7.85 -8.96 37.84
N PRO A 380 -7.54 -9.89 38.76
CA PRO A 380 -6.20 -10.50 38.86
C PRO A 380 -5.83 -11.35 37.64
N ASP A 381 -6.82 -11.82 36.87
CA ASP A 381 -6.58 -12.66 35.70
C ASP A 381 -6.28 -11.83 34.44
N ARG A 382 -6.22 -10.50 34.56
CA ARG A 382 -6.05 -9.55 33.45
C ARG A 382 -4.92 -8.56 33.72
N PRO A 383 -4.23 -8.10 32.66
CA PRO A 383 -3.37 -6.93 32.80
C PRO A 383 -4.16 -5.72 33.30
N SER A 384 -3.64 -5.04 34.32
CA SER A 384 -4.25 -3.82 34.86
C SER A 384 -4.22 -2.72 33.81
N THR A 385 -5.36 -2.48 33.17
CA THR A 385 -5.49 -1.56 32.03
C THR A 385 -6.78 -0.75 32.13
N ILE A 386 -6.70 0.48 31.62
CA ILE A 386 -7.85 1.32 31.31
C ILE A 386 -8.16 1.11 29.83
N GLU A 387 -9.37 0.68 29.50
CA GLU A 387 -9.77 0.41 28.13
C GLU A 387 -10.74 1.47 27.61
N PHE A 388 -10.40 2.08 26.47
CA PHE A 388 -11.25 2.99 25.74
C PHE A 388 -11.94 2.25 24.58
N ARG A 389 -13.26 2.05 24.70
CA ARG A 389 -14.11 1.34 23.72
C ARG A 389 -14.86 2.27 22.77
N HIS A 390 -14.54 3.57 22.82
CA HIS A 390 -15.29 4.65 22.17
C HIS A 390 -15.26 4.59 20.63
N HIS A 391 -14.08 4.34 20.05
CA HIS A 391 -13.87 4.45 18.61
C HIS A 391 -14.50 3.27 17.86
N GLY A 392 -15.08 3.55 16.69
CA GLY A 392 -15.56 2.51 15.78
C GLY A 392 -14.44 1.79 15.06
N GLY A 393 -14.80 0.86 14.18
CA GLY A 393 -13.85 0.23 13.26
C GLY A 393 -13.04 1.27 12.50
N ILE A 394 -11.78 0.96 12.27
CA ILE A 394 -10.82 1.90 11.69
C ILE A 394 -9.94 1.22 10.66
N VAL A 395 -9.78 1.88 9.51
CA VAL A 395 -8.86 1.48 8.43
C VAL A 395 -7.80 2.54 8.15
N ASP A 396 -8.06 3.80 8.54
CA ASP A 396 -7.14 4.90 8.35
C ASP A 396 -6.05 4.90 9.43
N ILE A 397 -4.80 4.87 8.98
CA ILE A 397 -3.63 4.76 9.87
C ILE A 397 -3.44 6.04 10.68
N LEU A 398 -3.69 7.19 10.05
CA LEU A 398 -3.48 8.50 10.67
C LEU A 398 -4.51 8.76 11.75
N GLU A 399 -5.77 8.43 11.49
CA GLU A 399 -6.83 8.50 12.49
C GLU A 399 -6.55 7.56 13.67
N ALA A 400 -6.06 6.34 13.41
CA ALA A 400 -5.80 5.39 14.48
C ALA A 400 -4.64 5.86 15.37
N GLU A 401 -3.58 6.37 14.75
CA GLU A 401 -2.46 6.96 15.49
C GLU A 401 -2.87 8.22 16.26
N ALA A 402 -3.64 9.13 15.65
CA ALA A 402 -4.13 10.33 16.31
C ALA A 402 -5.01 9.98 17.51
N TRP A 403 -5.83 8.93 17.42
CA TRP A 403 -6.64 8.42 18.52
C TRP A 403 -5.78 7.87 19.65
N ILE A 404 -4.78 7.03 19.34
CA ILE A 404 -3.82 6.53 20.34
C ILE A 404 -3.13 7.70 21.05
N ARG A 405 -2.55 8.64 20.29
CA ARG A 405 -1.84 9.81 20.86
C ARG A 405 -2.74 10.66 21.74
N PHE A 406 -3.97 10.91 21.30
CA PHE A 406 -4.98 11.63 22.07
C PHE A 406 -5.27 10.95 23.40
N LEU A 407 -5.53 9.64 23.40
CA LEU A 407 -5.86 8.90 24.62
C LEU A 407 -4.69 8.84 25.61
N LEU A 408 -3.46 8.59 25.14
CA LEU A 408 -2.30 8.55 26.01
C LEU A 408 -2.05 9.91 26.68
N ARG A 409 -2.13 10.99 25.89
CA ARG A 409 -1.98 12.36 26.39
C ARG A 409 -3.09 12.76 27.35
N PHE A 410 -4.33 12.37 27.04
CA PHE A 410 -5.48 12.59 27.92
C PHE A 410 -5.28 11.88 29.27
N CYS A 411 -4.87 10.61 29.26
CA CYS A 411 -4.59 9.85 30.49
C CYS A 411 -3.48 10.48 31.32
N GLU A 412 -2.35 10.80 30.70
CA GLU A 412 -1.20 11.43 31.37
C GLU A 412 -1.60 12.75 32.02
N ASN A 413 -2.19 13.66 31.24
CA ASN A 413 -2.53 14.99 31.74
C ASN A 413 -3.63 14.95 32.79
N ALA A 414 -4.67 14.12 32.61
CA ALA A 414 -5.72 13.99 33.61
C ALA A 414 -5.16 13.48 34.95
N ALA A 415 -4.26 12.50 34.92
CA ALA A 415 -3.64 11.96 36.13
C ALA A 415 -2.71 12.95 36.84
N LEU A 416 -1.99 13.80 36.09
CA LEU A 416 -1.02 14.76 36.62
C LEU A 416 -1.65 16.11 37.00
N THR A 417 -2.86 16.41 36.52
CA THR A 417 -3.52 17.70 36.79
C THR A 417 -3.90 17.83 38.26
N HIS A 418 -3.49 18.93 38.89
CA HIS A 418 -3.88 19.28 40.26
C HIS A 418 -5.40 19.45 40.42
N SER A 419 -5.93 19.08 41.58
CA SER A 419 -7.37 19.03 41.85
C SER A 419 -8.14 20.33 41.53
N GLU A 420 -7.60 21.50 41.85
CA GLU A 420 -8.28 22.79 41.58
C GLU A 420 -8.33 23.10 40.08
N THR A 421 -7.23 22.86 39.36
CA THR A 421 -7.19 23.00 37.90
C THR A 421 -8.15 22.02 37.23
N LEU A 422 -8.15 20.76 37.67
CA LEU A 422 -9.05 19.71 37.18
C LEU A 422 -10.50 20.13 37.39
N LYS A 423 -10.85 20.63 38.59
CA LYS A 423 -12.19 21.13 38.90
C LYS A 423 -12.59 22.28 37.97
N SER A 424 -11.68 23.23 37.72
CA SER A 424 -11.96 24.35 36.80
C SER A 424 -12.23 23.91 35.36
N LEU A 425 -11.56 22.83 34.91
CA LEU A 425 -11.68 22.30 33.55
C LEU A 425 -12.91 21.41 33.40
N CYS A 426 -13.18 20.53 34.38
CA CYS A 426 -14.10 19.41 34.26
C CYS A 426 -15.46 19.65 34.94
N LEU A 427 -15.58 20.59 35.88
CA LEU A 427 -16.86 20.93 36.51
C LEU A 427 -17.69 21.86 35.61
N LEU A 428 -18.13 21.30 34.49
CA LEU A 428 -18.85 22.02 33.45
C LEU A 428 -20.29 22.34 33.87
N PRO A 429 -20.79 23.57 33.65
CA PRO A 429 -22.21 23.90 33.79
C PRO A 429 -23.11 22.93 33.00
N GLU A 430 -24.33 22.66 33.49
CA GLU A 430 -25.29 21.79 32.78
C GLU A 430 -25.65 22.30 31.38
N LYS A 431 -25.56 23.61 31.18
CA LYS A 431 -25.85 24.30 29.92
C LYS A 431 -24.65 24.41 28.98
N SER A 432 -23.53 23.76 29.31
CA SER A 432 -22.32 23.83 28.49
C SER A 432 -22.60 23.31 27.10
N THR A 433 -22.13 24.06 26.12
CA THR A 433 -22.25 23.71 24.70
C THR A 433 -21.19 22.67 24.31
N PRO A 434 -21.44 21.88 23.26
CA PRO A 434 -20.44 20.97 22.69
C PRO A 434 -19.09 21.65 22.36
N GLN A 435 -19.12 22.91 21.93
CA GLN A 435 -17.93 23.71 21.67
C GLN A 435 -17.13 24.02 22.95
N GLU A 436 -17.81 24.39 24.04
CA GLU A 436 -17.14 24.61 25.33
C GLU A 436 -16.53 23.32 25.87
N GLU A 437 -17.22 22.19 25.74
CA GLU A 437 -16.69 20.88 26.15
C GLU A 437 -15.44 20.50 25.34
N LEU A 438 -15.46 20.67 24.00
CA LEU A 438 -14.30 20.45 23.14
C LEU A 438 -13.12 21.36 23.49
N THR A 439 -13.39 22.65 23.71
CA THR A 439 -12.37 23.63 24.10
C THR A 439 -11.67 23.21 25.39
N ARG A 440 -12.46 22.83 26.41
CA ARG A 440 -11.95 22.38 27.71
C ARG A 440 -11.22 21.04 27.63
N LEU A 441 -11.67 20.14 26.76
CA LEU A 441 -10.98 18.89 26.46
C LEU A 441 -9.60 19.15 25.84
N PHE A 442 -9.47 20.03 24.86
CA PHE A 442 -8.17 20.32 24.25
C PHE A 442 -7.26 21.17 25.14
N GLN A 443 -7.81 21.97 26.07
CA GLN A 443 -7.03 22.53 27.19
C GLN A 443 -6.43 21.43 28.07
N MET A 444 -7.17 20.35 28.35
CA MET A 444 -6.68 19.18 29.10
C MET A 444 -5.64 18.39 28.31
N VAL A 445 -5.90 18.10 27.03
CA VAL A 445 -4.97 17.34 26.17
C VAL A 445 -3.70 18.15 25.88
N ASN A 446 -3.80 19.47 25.79
CA ASN A 446 -2.69 20.39 25.60
C ASN A 446 -1.81 19.97 24.41
N CYS A 447 -2.42 19.84 23.22
CA CYS A 447 -1.76 19.41 22.00
C CYS A 447 -2.41 20.09 20.79
N GLU A 448 -1.78 21.16 20.30
CA GLU A 448 -2.27 21.97 19.18
C GLU A 448 -2.44 21.13 17.90
N GLY A 449 -1.53 20.20 17.61
CA GLY A 449 -1.66 19.33 16.45
C GLY A 449 -2.85 18.39 16.52
N LEU A 450 -3.10 17.76 17.67
CA LEU A 450 -4.30 16.92 17.80
C LEU A 450 -5.58 17.75 17.76
N GLU A 451 -5.56 18.96 18.33
CA GLU A 451 -6.67 19.91 18.19
C GLU A 451 -6.91 20.26 16.72
N GLN A 452 -5.87 20.61 15.97
CA GLN A 452 -5.98 20.90 14.54
C GLN A 452 -6.55 19.71 13.76
N PHE A 453 -6.01 18.50 13.97
CA PHE A 453 -6.45 17.27 13.32
C PHE A 453 -7.93 16.95 13.59
N TYR A 454 -8.37 17.10 14.83
CA TYR A 454 -9.75 16.74 15.20
C TYR A 454 -10.76 17.86 14.96
N VAL A 455 -10.36 19.10 15.14
CA VAL A 455 -11.28 20.24 15.24
C VAL A 455 -11.28 21.06 13.96
N MET A 456 -10.10 21.37 13.42
CA MET A 456 -9.96 22.21 12.23
C MET A 456 -10.18 21.40 10.97
N ASP A 457 -9.50 20.26 10.82
CA ASP A 457 -9.61 19.43 9.61
C ASP A 457 -11.02 18.83 9.47
N ARG A 458 -11.65 18.48 10.60
CA ARG A 458 -13.04 17.97 10.63
C ARG A 458 -14.10 19.07 10.65
N LYS A 459 -13.69 20.35 10.53
CA LYS A 459 -14.57 21.54 10.51
C LYS A 459 -15.62 21.51 11.62
N LEU A 460 -15.19 21.23 12.84
CA LEU A 460 -16.08 21.21 13.99
C LEU A 460 -16.60 22.63 14.30
N TYR A 461 -15.76 23.66 14.20
CA TYR A 461 -16.18 25.06 14.35
C TYR A 461 -16.66 25.70 13.02
N GLY A 462 -17.64 25.10 12.35
CA GLY A 462 -18.15 25.62 11.07
C GLY A 462 -18.53 27.12 11.11
N ASN A 463 -18.25 27.86 10.03
CA ASN A 463 -18.55 29.29 9.90
C ASN A 463 -20.05 29.57 10.11
N HIS A 464 -20.37 30.28 11.19
CA HIS A 464 -21.72 30.69 11.63
C HIS A 464 -22.49 31.65 10.69
N SER A 465 -22.12 31.75 9.41
CA SER A 465 -22.75 32.68 8.47
C SER A 465 -24.20 32.34 8.13
N ASN A 466 -24.65 31.11 8.39
CA ASN A 466 -26.04 30.72 8.19
C ASN A 466 -26.53 29.86 9.37
N LYS A 467 -27.25 30.47 10.32
CA LYS A 467 -27.78 29.81 11.52
C LYS A 467 -28.81 28.71 11.22
N ASP A 468 -29.32 28.67 9.98
CA ASP A 468 -30.34 27.73 9.52
C ASP A 468 -29.77 26.49 8.77
N ASP A 469 -28.45 26.40 8.56
CA ASP A 469 -27.88 25.17 7.97
C ASP A 469 -27.69 24.10 9.05
N ALA A 470 -28.78 23.35 9.30
CA ALA A 470 -28.84 22.25 10.26
C ALA A 470 -27.76 21.16 10.06
N ARG A 471 -27.04 21.15 8.93
CA ARG A 471 -25.92 20.22 8.65
C ARG A 471 -24.65 20.52 9.47
N PHE A 472 -24.58 21.65 10.17
CA PHE A 472 -23.39 22.12 10.90
C PHE A 472 -23.57 22.26 12.41
N GLN A 473 -24.74 21.99 12.98
CA GLN A 473 -24.89 21.99 14.44
C GLN A 473 -24.24 20.73 15.02
N ILE A 474 -23.13 20.92 15.75
CA ILE A 474 -22.55 19.90 16.60
C ILE A 474 -23.54 19.64 17.75
N THR A 475 -24.19 18.48 17.75
CA THR A 475 -25.09 18.09 18.85
C THR A 475 -24.84 16.65 19.25
N ASN A 476 -24.83 16.40 20.57
CA ASN A 476 -24.92 15.05 21.11
C ASN A 476 -26.41 14.68 21.22
N GLU A 477 -26.89 13.83 20.30
CA GLU A 477 -28.26 13.33 20.32
C GLU A 477 -28.37 12.08 21.22
N TRP A 478 -29.27 12.10 22.20
CA TRP A 478 -29.53 10.96 23.09
C TRP A 478 -30.88 10.34 22.74
N PHE A 479 -31.00 9.00 22.75
CA PHE A 479 -32.27 8.34 22.43
C PHE A 479 -32.60 7.20 23.39
N CYS A 480 -33.88 7.06 23.73
CA CYS A 480 -34.38 5.89 24.45
C CYS A 480 -34.47 4.69 23.50
N ARG A 481 -33.83 3.57 23.83
CA ARG A 481 -33.82 2.40 22.94
C ARG A 481 -35.17 1.69 22.83
N VAL A 482 -36.02 1.83 23.85
CA VAL A 482 -37.34 1.19 23.93
C VAL A 482 -38.36 1.98 23.10
N CYS A 483 -38.58 3.26 23.40
CA CYS A 483 -39.60 4.07 22.72
C CYS A 483 -39.07 5.01 21.63
N LYS A 484 -37.76 4.99 21.35
CA LYS A 484 -37.08 5.78 20.30
C LYS A 484 -37.16 7.32 20.46
N ARG A 485 -37.70 7.83 21.57
CA ARG A 485 -37.73 9.27 21.88
C ARG A 485 -36.33 9.85 22.01
N GLY A 486 -36.10 11.03 21.42
CA GLY A 486 -34.87 11.81 21.52
C GLY A 486 -34.81 12.73 22.74
N PHE A 487 -33.59 13.01 23.18
CA PHE A 487 -33.25 13.78 24.38
C PHE A 487 -32.01 14.63 24.11
N GLY A 488 -31.98 15.84 24.68
CA GLY A 488 -30.83 16.75 24.55
C GLY A 488 -29.67 16.42 25.49
N SER A 489 -29.83 15.47 26.43
CA SER A 489 -28.79 15.13 27.39
C SER A 489 -28.94 13.73 27.97
N SER A 490 -27.84 13.14 28.45
CA SER A 490 -27.85 11.88 29.19
C SER A 490 -28.76 11.93 30.42
N ARG A 491 -28.81 13.08 31.11
CA ARG A 491 -29.64 13.29 32.30
C ARG A 491 -31.13 13.21 31.99
N SER A 492 -31.57 13.89 30.93
CA SER A 492 -32.98 13.87 30.51
C SER A 492 -33.39 12.48 30.01
N LEU A 493 -32.49 11.78 29.32
CA LEU A 493 -32.69 10.37 28.98
C LEU A 493 -32.84 9.49 30.23
N SER A 494 -31.98 9.64 31.24
CA SER A 494 -32.08 8.88 32.49
C SER A 494 -33.38 9.15 33.24
N GLN A 495 -33.82 10.41 33.33
CA GLN A 495 -35.10 10.77 33.95
C GLN A 495 -36.28 10.11 33.25
N HIS A 496 -36.27 10.09 31.92
CA HIS A 496 -37.28 9.38 31.13
C HIS A 496 -37.26 7.88 31.40
N MET A 497 -36.09 7.25 31.35
CA MET A 497 -35.95 5.81 31.61
C MET A 497 -36.42 5.44 33.03
N ASP A 498 -36.19 6.32 34.01
CA ASP A 498 -36.67 6.15 35.38
C ASP A 498 -38.20 6.27 35.47
N ALA A 499 -38.79 7.25 34.80
CA ALA A 499 -40.24 7.51 34.83
C ALA A 499 -41.05 6.43 34.10
N THR A 500 -40.54 5.91 32.98
CA THR A 500 -41.27 4.92 32.16
C THR A 500 -40.89 3.47 32.45
N GLY A 501 -39.82 3.24 33.24
CA GLY A 501 -39.26 1.90 33.43
C GLY A 501 -38.55 1.35 32.19
N HIS A 502 -38.26 2.18 31.19
CA HIS A 502 -37.51 1.79 29.99
C HIS A 502 -36.01 1.61 30.31
N THR A 503 -35.67 0.64 31.16
CA THR A 503 -34.27 0.36 31.50
C THR A 503 -33.58 -0.42 30.38
N ASN A 504 -32.32 -0.07 30.08
CA ASN A 504 -31.51 -0.73 29.06
C ASN A 504 -30.99 -2.11 29.56
N GLY A 505 -31.89 -3.01 29.96
CA GLY A 505 -31.52 -4.35 30.47
C GLY A 505 -30.75 -4.33 31.79
N MET A 506 -30.54 -3.17 32.41
CA MET A 506 -30.07 -3.06 33.78
C MET A 506 -31.21 -3.51 34.70
N LYS A 507 -31.15 -4.77 35.15
CA LYS A 507 -31.96 -5.22 36.28
C LYS A 507 -31.70 -4.26 37.43
N ARG A 508 -32.66 -3.39 37.74
CA ARG A 508 -32.65 -2.69 39.02
C ARG A 508 -32.74 -3.78 40.07
N THR A 509 -31.69 -3.98 40.85
CA THR A 509 -31.89 -4.45 42.21
C THR A 509 -32.85 -3.43 42.82
N ARG A 510 -34.11 -3.86 43.03
CA ARG A 510 -35.08 -3.06 43.79
C ARG A 510 -34.38 -2.74 45.11
N ARG A 511 -34.02 -1.47 45.32
CA ARG A 511 -33.72 -0.98 46.67
C ARG A 511 -34.99 -1.20 47.48
N ARG A 512 -34.95 -2.19 48.37
CA ARG A 512 -35.77 -2.17 49.58
C ARG A 512 -35.08 -1.26 50.58
#